data_AF-A0A7V6J0T9-F1
#
_entry.id   AF-A0A7V6J0T9-F1
#
_cell.length_a   1.000
_cell.length_b   1.000
_cell.length_c   1.000
_cell.angle_alpha   90.00
_cell.angle_beta   90.00
_cell.angle_gamma   90.00
#
_symmetry.space_group_name_H-M   'P 1'
#
loop_
_entity.id
_entity.type
_entity.pdbx_description
1 polymer ?
#
loop_
_entity_poly.entity_id
_entity_poly.type
_entity_poly.pdbx_seq_one_letter_code
_entity_poly.pdbx_strand_id
1 'polypeptide(L)'
;MSEKNSEKKLIEDKIKGLFVHNELMFAYFCGSRAYGTDSKDSDIDVVAVFSDLGGITHASLLGIDIFAYGIDSFIQRQSISDELPLYNLIHADDFLKVKDNLIYLNPEFKDDYDKLINIKFEKVLPDFLDAFITYYDLLINRQEAKVKRNYHIYRIHWIISNFKKINKYDVNIPKEITDKIFNYKKDWETLEQNVVEEFKELLEEIKEFRNNIKVGDK
;
A
#
# COMPACT_ATOMS: atom_id res chain seq x y z
N MET A 1 -18.49 20.97 11.51
CA MET A 1 -17.47 20.25 10.72
C MET A 1 -17.36 18.85 11.33
N SER A 2 -17.42 17.76 10.55
CA SER A 2 -17.34 16.41 11.12
C SER A 2 -15.92 16.12 11.64
N GLU A 3 -15.79 15.23 12.63
CA GLU A 3 -14.49 14.83 13.21
C GLU A 3 -13.48 14.37 12.13
N LYS A 4 -13.96 13.62 11.12
CA LYS A 4 -13.15 13.20 9.96
C LYS A 4 -12.63 14.38 9.14
N ASN A 5 -13.44 15.42 8.94
CA ASN A 5 -13.01 16.60 8.19
C ASN A 5 -11.99 17.41 8.99
N SER A 6 -12.08 17.43 10.33
CA SER A 6 -11.05 18.05 11.17
C SER A 6 -9.73 17.27 11.18
N GLU A 7 -9.76 15.93 11.20
CA GLU A 7 -8.54 15.12 11.12
C GLU A 7 -7.81 15.33 9.78
N LYS A 8 -8.54 15.24 8.66
CA LYS A 8 -7.98 15.48 7.33
C LYS A 8 -7.34 16.86 7.22
N LYS A 9 -8.00 17.89 7.75
CA LYS A 9 -7.48 19.26 7.71
C LYS A 9 -6.21 19.42 8.55
N LEU A 10 -6.18 18.83 9.75
CA LEU A 10 -4.99 18.83 10.59
C LEU A 10 -3.80 18.15 9.91
N ILE A 11 -4.03 17.02 9.24
CA ILE A 11 -2.99 16.28 8.51
C ILE A 11 -2.51 17.10 7.30
N GLU A 12 -3.43 17.68 6.53
CA GLU A 12 -3.10 18.59 5.43
C GLU A 12 -2.18 19.72 5.90
N ASP A 13 -2.55 20.41 6.99
CA ASP A 13 -1.78 21.53 7.53
C ASP A 13 -0.39 21.09 8.01
N LYS A 14 -0.28 19.89 8.61
CA LYS A 14 1.01 19.29 9.01
C LYS A 14 1.90 18.98 7.80
N ILE A 15 1.34 18.38 6.74
CA ILE A 15 2.07 18.07 5.51
C ILE A 15 2.58 19.37 4.88
N LYS A 16 1.71 20.37 4.70
CA LYS A 16 2.09 21.67 4.12
C LYS A 16 3.12 22.41 4.97
N GLY A 17 3.06 22.30 6.29
CA GLY A 17 4.06 22.87 7.19
C GLY A 17 5.43 22.19 7.08
N LEU A 18 5.45 20.87 6.97
CA LEU A 18 6.70 20.09 6.85
C LEU A 18 7.37 20.29 5.48
N PHE A 19 6.57 20.45 4.43
CA PHE A 19 7.00 20.62 3.05
C PHE A 19 6.69 22.03 2.51
N VAL A 20 7.03 23.06 3.30
CA VAL A 20 6.64 24.47 3.02
C VAL A 20 7.17 25.02 1.68
N HIS A 21 8.18 24.39 1.10
CA HIS A 21 8.79 24.78 -0.18
C HIS A 21 8.41 23.85 -1.34
N ASN A 22 7.45 22.95 -1.13
CA ASN A 22 6.97 22.03 -2.14
C ASN A 22 5.46 22.14 -2.32
N GLU A 23 5.01 22.12 -3.56
CA GLU A 23 3.59 22.24 -3.88
C GLU A 23 2.90 20.87 -3.79
N LEU A 24 2.02 20.73 -2.80
CA LEU A 24 1.26 19.51 -2.56
C LEU A 24 0.15 19.34 -3.61
N MET A 25 0.26 18.30 -4.45
CA MET A 25 -0.77 17.99 -5.43
C MET A 25 -1.97 17.30 -4.78
N PHE A 26 -1.72 16.21 -4.05
CA PHE A 26 -2.75 15.48 -3.32
C PHE A 26 -2.15 14.65 -2.18
N ALA A 27 -2.99 14.29 -1.22
CA ALA A 27 -2.64 13.39 -0.13
C ALA A 27 -3.80 12.44 0.18
N TYR A 28 -3.50 11.22 0.60
CA TYR A 28 -4.51 10.22 0.96
C TYR A 28 -4.02 9.28 2.05
N PHE A 29 -4.97 8.75 2.84
CA PHE A 29 -4.65 7.72 3.82
C PHE A 29 -4.25 6.42 3.11
N CYS A 30 -3.09 5.87 3.47
CA CYS A 30 -2.59 4.60 2.97
C CYS A 30 -2.49 3.57 4.11
N GLY A 31 -1.63 2.56 3.95
CA GLY A 31 -1.35 1.59 5.01
C GLY A 31 -2.61 0.89 5.52
N SER A 32 -2.71 0.70 6.84
CA SER A 32 -3.79 -0.12 7.42
C SER A 32 -5.20 0.41 7.09
N ARG A 33 -5.39 1.74 7.02
CA ARG A 33 -6.67 2.40 6.69
C ARG A 33 -7.12 2.12 5.26
N ALA A 34 -6.18 1.97 4.31
CA ALA A 34 -6.50 1.64 2.93
C ALA A 34 -7.17 0.26 2.77
N TYR A 35 -6.87 -0.66 3.68
CA TYR A 35 -7.35 -2.05 3.60
C TYR A 35 -8.38 -2.41 4.69
N GLY A 36 -8.81 -1.43 5.50
CA GLY A 36 -9.72 -1.68 6.63
C GLY A 36 -9.12 -2.58 7.72
N THR A 37 -7.81 -2.49 7.92
CA THR A 37 -7.04 -3.29 8.89
C THR A 37 -6.45 -2.40 10.00
N ASP A 38 -6.95 -1.18 10.15
CA ASP A 38 -6.55 -0.23 11.17
C ASP A 38 -7.29 -0.45 12.50
N SER A 39 -6.61 -0.11 13.58
CA SER A 39 -7.13 -0.17 14.95
C SER A 39 -6.93 1.19 15.62
N LYS A 40 -7.46 1.36 16.83
CA LYS A 40 -7.27 2.61 17.59
C LYS A 40 -5.79 2.91 17.88
N ASP A 41 -4.95 1.89 17.92
CA ASP A 41 -3.52 1.98 18.19
C ASP A 41 -2.67 1.98 16.91
N SER A 42 -3.30 2.04 15.74
CA SER A 42 -2.57 2.14 14.47
C SER A 42 -2.02 3.55 14.27
N ASP A 43 -0.76 3.63 13.86
CA ASP A 43 -0.19 4.84 13.29
C ASP A 43 -0.99 5.30 12.05
N ILE A 44 -0.95 6.59 11.77
CA ILE A 44 -1.62 7.17 10.61
C ILE A 44 -0.64 7.18 9.44
N ASP A 45 -0.82 6.27 8.49
CA ASP A 45 -0.04 6.26 7.25
C ASP A 45 -0.66 7.19 6.20
N VAL A 46 0.15 8.05 5.60
CA VAL A 46 -0.26 8.99 4.54
C VAL A 46 0.71 8.95 3.37
N VAL A 47 0.18 8.87 2.15
CA VAL A 47 0.94 9.23 0.95
C VAL A 47 0.66 10.69 0.62
N ALA A 48 1.73 11.46 0.40
CA ALA A 48 1.66 12.85 -0.07
C ALA A 48 2.45 12.98 -1.38
N VAL A 49 1.81 13.52 -2.42
CA VAL A 49 2.42 13.67 -3.74
C VAL A 49 2.59 15.15 -4.04
N PHE A 50 3.81 15.54 -4.41
CA PHE A 50 4.22 16.92 -4.66
C PHE A 50 4.67 17.08 -6.11
N SER A 51 4.43 18.25 -6.70
CA SER A 51 4.77 18.51 -8.10
C SER A 51 6.27 18.77 -8.32
N ASP A 52 6.96 19.26 -7.29
CA ASP A 52 8.33 19.77 -7.37
C ASP A 52 9.30 19.09 -6.39
N LEU A 53 8.84 18.09 -5.63
CA LEU A 53 9.70 17.28 -4.78
C LEU A 53 10.55 16.34 -5.65
N GLY A 54 11.87 16.36 -5.48
CA GLY A 54 12.75 15.41 -6.15
C GLY A 54 12.82 14.08 -5.40
N GLY A 55 12.31 13.01 -6.00
CA GLY A 55 12.46 11.65 -5.47
C GLY A 55 11.41 11.25 -4.43
N ILE A 56 11.83 10.45 -3.45
CA ILE A 56 11.00 9.94 -2.35
C ILE A 56 11.62 10.35 -1.02
N THR A 57 10.79 10.74 -0.06
CA THR A 57 11.22 10.87 1.34
C THR A 57 10.18 10.31 2.29
N HIS A 58 10.63 9.88 3.45
CA HIS A 58 9.77 9.37 4.52
C HIS A 58 9.98 10.23 5.76
N ALA A 59 8.89 10.73 6.33
CA ALA A 59 8.92 11.54 7.53
C ALA A 59 7.86 11.05 8.53
N SER A 60 8.18 11.06 9.82
CA SER A 60 7.24 10.75 10.89
C SER A 60 7.01 11.98 11.75
N LEU A 61 5.74 12.35 11.97
CA LEU A 61 5.36 13.52 12.76
C LEU A 61 4.14 13.24 13.64
N LEU A 62 4.37 13.12 14.95
CA LEU A 62 3.32 12.99 15.97
C LEU A 62 2.34 11.83 15.68
N GLY A 63 2.88 10.64 15.37
CA GLY A 63 2.09 9.43 15.07
C GLY A 63 1.51 9.39 13.65
N ILE A 64 2.00 10.24 12.74
CA ILE A 64 1.67 10.23 11.32
C ILE A 64 2.94 9.89 10.54
N ASP A 65 2.93 8.79 9.81
CA ASP A 65 3.99 8.39 8.89
C ASP A 65 3.63 8.87 7.49
N ILE A 66 4.46 9.74 6.94
CA ILE A 66 4.25 10.45 5.66
C ILE A 66 5.24 9.89 4.64
N PHE A 67 4.71 9.16 3.67
CA PHE A 67 5.41 8.73 2.46
C PHE A 67 5.25 9.80 1.40
N ALA A 68 6.24 10.68 1.28
CA ALA A 68 6.23 11.79 0.36
C ALA A 68 6.92 11.43 -0.96
N TYR A 69 6.26 11.71 -2.07
CA TYR A 69 6.75 11.45 -3.43
C TYR A 69 6.72 12.72 -4.25
N GLY A 70 7.78 12.94 -5.04
CA GLY A 70 7.66 13.70 -6.27
C GLY A 70 6.74 13.00 -7.25
N ILE A 71 6.05 13.75 -8.10
CA ILE A 71 5.13 13.19 -9.09
C ILE A 71 5.78 12.14 -9.99
N ASP A 72 7.03 12.34 -10.42
CA ASP A 72 7.77 11.39 -11.25
C ASP A 72 8.00 10.07 -10.51
N SER A 73 8.45 10.13 -9.26
CA SER A 73 8.61 8.94 -8.41
C SER A 73 7.28 8.28 -8.07
N PHE A 74 6.20 9.05 -7.95
CA PHE A 74 4.88 8.48 -7.77
C PHE A 74 4.41 7.73 -9.01
N ILE A 75 4.62 8.27 -10.22
CA ILE A 75 4.33 7.59 -11.49
C ILE A 75 5.16 6.31 -11.61
N GLN A 76 6.46 6.38 -11.31
CA GLN A 76 7.35 5.21 -11.27
C GLN A 76 6.86 4.14 -10.31
N ARG A 77 6.33 4.53 -9.13
CA ARG A 77 5.71 3.60 -8.18
C ARG A 77 4.48 2.94 -8.79
N GLN A 78 3.62 3.69 -9.47
CA GLN A 78 2.42 3.12 -10.12
C GLN A 78 2.76 2.21 -11.32
N SER A 79 3.92 2.41 -11.95
CA SER A 79 4.44 1.53 -13.00
C SER A 79 5.34 0.40 -12.48
N ILE A 80 5.51 0.27 -11.15
CA ILE A 80 6.40 -0.71 -10.51
C ILE A 80 7.84 -0.67 -11.06
N SER A 81 8.40 0.53 -11.18
CA SER A 81 9.78 0.72 -11.65
C SER A 81 10.79 0.18 -10.64
N ASP A 82 11.81 -0.52 -11.13
CA ASP A 82 12.96 -1.02 -10.36
C ASP A 82 13.95 0.08 -9.94
N GLU A 83 13.76 1.32 -10.39
CA GLU A 83 14.49 2.50 -9.91
C GLU A 83 14.08 2.89 -8.47
N LEU A 84 12.93 2.39 -8.00
CA LEU A 84 12.45 2.68 -6.65
C LEU A 84 12.80 1.58 -5.66
N PRO A 85 12.99 1.92 -4.37
CA PRO A 85 13.17 0.92 -3.33
C PRO A 85 11.96 -0.03 -3.26
N LEU A 86 12.25 -1.32 -3.11
CA LEU A 86 11.25 -2.39 -3.11
C LEU A 86 10.10 -2.15 -2.12
N TYR A 87 10.42 -1.60 -0.94
CA TYR A 87 9.45 -1.29 0.10
C TYR A 87 8.34 -0.34 -0.37
N ASN A 88 8.64 0.59 -1.29
CA ASN A 88 7.65 1.53 -1.82
C ASN A 88 6.71 0.87 -2.86
N LEU A 89 7.19 -0.18 -3.54
CA LEU A 89 6.48 -0.88 -4.60
C LEU A 89 5.45 -1.88 -4.06
N ILE A 90 5.77 -2.59 -2.98
CA ILE A 90 4.93 -3.67 -2.41
C ILE A 90 3.61 -3.20 -1.80
N HIS A 91 3.39 -1.89 -1.75
CA HIS A 91 2.17 -1.26 -1.25
C HIS A 91 1.46 -0.39 -2.30
N ALA A 92 1.90 -0.42 -3.57
CA ALA A 92 1.35 0.41 -4.65
C ALA A 92 -0.16 0.19 -4.88
N ASP A 93 -0.70 -0.97 -4.49
CA ASP A 93 -2.11 -1.30 -4.54
C ASP A 93 -3.00 -0.42 -3.63
N ASP A 94 -2.41 0.34 -2.68
CA ASP A 94 -3.16 1.30 -1.86
C ASP A 94 -3.88 2.39 -2.68
N PHE A 95 -3.35 2.72 -3.84
CA PHE A 95 -3.86 3.83 -4.65
C PHE A 95 -5.22 3.50 -5.27
N LEU A 96 -5.58 2.22 -5.37
CA LEU A 96 -6.93 1.79 -5.74
C LEU A 96 -8.01 2.31 -4.76
N LYS A 97 -7.60 2.72 -3.55
CA LYS A 97 -8.47 3.28 -2.51
C LYS A 97 -8.35 4.78 -2.32
N VAL A 98 -7.60 5.46 -3.19
CA VAL A 98 -7.35 6.89 -3.07
C VAL A 98 -8.63 7.73 -3.01
N LYS A 99 -9.67 7.38 -3.79
CA LYS A 99 -10.95 8.12 -3.79
C LYS A 99 -11.66 8.07 -2.43
N ASP A 100 -11.66 6.90 -1.80
CA ASP A 100 -12.29 6.69 -0.49
C ASP A 100 -11.49 7.36 0.64
N ASN A 101 -10.17 7.50 0.42
CA ASN A 101 -9.21 7.90 1.43
C ASN A 101 -8.55 9.27 1.21
N LEU A 102 -9.07 10.05 0.26
CA LEU A 102 -8.52 11.35 -0.09
C LEU A 102 -8.55 12.30 1.11
N ILE A 103 -7.38 12.84 1.47
CA ILE A 103 -7.21 13.86 2.51
C ILE A 103 -7.30 15.24 1.88
N TYR A 104 -6.58 15.44 0.78
CA TYR A 104 -6.45 16.71 0.09
C TYR A 104 -6.23 16.48 -1.40
N LEU A 105 -6.76 17.39 -2.23
CA LEU A 105 -6.46 17.51 -3.65
C LEU A 105 -6.41 19.01 -3.97
N ASN A 106 -5.27 19.47 -4.50
CA ASN A 106 -5.16 20.80 -5.05
C ASN A 106 -5.95 20.86 -6.37
N PRO A 107 -6.92 21.78 -6.51
CA PRO A 107 -7.75 21.92 -7.71
C PRO A 107 -6.95 22.08 -9.02
N GLU A 108 -5.77 22.69 -8.98
CA GLU A 108 -4.91 22.90 -10.17
C GLU A 108 -4.40 21.58 -10.75
N PHE A 109 -4.27 20.54 -9.93
CA PHE A 109 -3.78 19.22 -10.34
C PHE A 109 -4.88 18.18 -10.50
N LYS A 110 -6.16 18.61 -10.51
CA LYS A 110 -7.30 17.69 -10.61
C LYS A 110 -7.23 16.81 -11.86
N ASP A 111 -6.86 17.38 -13.00
CA ASP A 111 -6.80 16.63 -14.26
C ASP A 111 -5.69 15.57 -14.24
N ASP A 112 -4.55 15.86 -13.61
CA ASP A 112 -3.46 14.90 -13.48
C ASP A 112 -3.82 13.79 -12.49
N TYR A 113 -4.45 14.14 -11.37
CA TYR A 113 -5.02 13.18 -10.44
C TYR A 113 -6.03 12.26 -11.14
N ASP A 114 -6.95 12.82 -11.92
CA ASP A 114 -7.96 12.04 -12.66
C ASP A 114 -7.34 11.10 -13.71
N LYS A 115 -6.20 11.47 -14.32
CA LYS A 115 -5.46 10.54 -15.19
C LYS A 115 -4.88 9.37 -14.39
N LEU A 116 -4.26 9.66 -13.24
CA LEU A 116 -3.62 8.65 -12.39
C LEU A 116 -4.64 7.62 -11.89
N ILE A 117 -5.79 8.05 -11.35
CA ILE A 117 -6.79 7.13 -10.78
C ILE A 117 -7.48 6.24 -11.82
N ASN A 118 -7.31 6.53 -13.11
CA ASN A 118 -7.86 5.75 -14.21
C ASN A 118 -6.86 4.71 -14.77
N ILE A 119 -5.65 4.64 -14.21
CA ILE A 119 -4.68 3.60 -14.55
C ILE A 119 -5.24 2.25 -14.08
N LYS A 120 -5.24 1.27 -14.99
CA LYS A 120 -5.65 -0.11 -14.69
C LYS A 120 -4.51 -0.85 -14.00
N PHE A 121 -4.63 -1.05 -12.69
CA PHE A 121 -3.60 -1.74 -11.90
C PHE A 121 -3.32 -3.17 -12.39
N GLU A 122 -4.31 -3.84 -13.00
CA GLU A 122 -4.14 -5.17 -13.60
C GLU A 122 -3.04 -5.21 -14.67
N LYS A 123 -2.71 -4.08 -15.32
CA LYS A 123 -1.62 -4.00 -16.30
C LYS A 123 -0.23 -4.17 -15.67
N VAL A 124 -0.08 -3.74 -14.41
CA VAL A 124 1.19 -3.79 -13.66
C VAL A 124 1.18 -4.87 -12.58
N LEU A 125 0.08 -5.63 -12.46
CA LEU A 125 -0.08 -6.69 -11.48
C LEU A 125 1.07 -7.73 -11.48
N PRO A 126 1.59 -8.19 -12.62
CA PRO A 126 2.71 -9.13 -12.59
C PRO A 126 3.97 -8.53 -11.96
N ASP A 127 4.32 -7.29 -12.35
CA ASP A 127 5.50 -6.60 -11.83
C ASP A 127 5.33 -6.30 -10.33
N PHE A 128 4.11 -5.90 -9.92
CA PHE A 128 3.76 -5.73 -8.51
C PHE A 128 3.96 -7.02 -7.71
N LEU A 129 3.49 -8.15 -8.24
CA LEU A 129 3.65 -9.45 -7.59
C LEU A 129 5.11 -9.88 -7.56
N ASP A 130 5.91 -9.60 -8.60
CA ASP A 130 7.35 -9.88 -8.59
C ASP A 130 8.06 -9.08 -7.49
N ALA A 131 7.72 -7.80 -7.33
CA ALA A 131 8.22 -6.97 -6.26
C ALA A 131 7.79 -7.50 -4.87
N PHE A 132 6.51 -7.85 -4.72
CA PHE A 132 5.95 -8.41 -3.48
C PHE A 132 6.62 -9.73 -3.09
N ILE A 133 6.71 -10.67 -4.04
CA ILE A 133 7.36 -11.97 -3.87
C ILE A 133 8.83 -11.76 -3.50
N THR A 134 9.57 -10.91 -4.22
CA THR A 134 10.99 -10.67 -3.92
C THR A 134 11.20 -10.21 -2.49
N TYR A 135 10.38 -9.28 -2.01
CA TYR A 135 10.48 -8.75 -0.66
C TYR A 135 10.18 -9.81 0.41
N TYR A 136 9.07 -10.52 0.25
CA TYR A 136 8.63 -11.48 1.26
C TYR A 136 9.37 -12.82 1.19
N ASP A 137 9.90 -13.22 0.03
CA ASP A 137 10.78 -14.39 -0.09
C ASP A 137 12.07 -14.19 0.71
N LEU A 138 12.65 -12.98 0.65
CA LEU A 138 13.80 -12.62 1.49
C LEU A 138 13.45 -12.74 2.98
N LEU A 139 12.30 -12.20 3.41
CA LEU A 139 11.91 -12.23 4.82
C LEU A 139 11.56 -13.63 5.32
N ILE A 140 10.76 -14.38 4.57
CA ILE A 140 10.17 -15.64 5.01
C ILE A 140 11.09 -16.83 4.70
N ASN A 141 11.58 -16.95 3.47
CA ASN A 141 12.33 -18.13 3.03
C ASN A 141 13.83 -18.03 3.31
N ARG A 142 14.40 -16.83 3.31
CA ARG A 142 15.84 -16.65 3.57
C ARG A 142 16.15 -16.28 5.01
N GLN A 143 15.37 -15.37 5.60
CA GLN A 143 15.61 -14.88 6.95
C GLN A 143 14.79 -15.63 8.01
N GLU A 144 13.76 -16.38 7.59
CA GLU A 144 12.79 -17.01 8.50
C GLU A 144 12.24 -16.02 9.55
N ALA A 145 12.07 -14.77 9.13
CA ALA A 145 11.76 -13.68 10.01
C ALA A 145 10.26 -13.62 10.31
N LYS A 146 9.92 -13.72 11.60
CA LYS A 146 8.59 -13.45 12.11
C LYS A 146 8.48 -11.97 12.49
N VAL A 147 7.84 -11.16 11.65
CA VAL A 147 7.69 -9.71 11.86
C VAL A 147 6.27 -9.25 11.59
N LYS A 148 5.82 -8.18 12.26
CA LYS A 148 4.45 -7.63 12.14
C LYS A 148 4.00 -7.50 10.68
N ARG A 149 4.84 -6.98 9.80
CA ARG A 149 4.52 -6.75 8.37
C ARG A 149 4.29 -8.02 7.54
N ASN A 150 4.47 -9.22 8.08
CA ASN A 150 4.14 -10.45 7.35
C ASN A 150 2.62 -10.60 7.12
N TYR A 151 1.77 -9.87 7.86
CA TYR A 151 0.31 -9.90 7.62
C TYR A 151 -0.08 -9.51 6.18
N HIS A 152 0.75 -8.74 5.46
CA HIS A 152 0.46 -8.40 4.07
C HIS A 152 0.42 -9.63 3.16
N ILE A 153 1.04 -10.75 3.55
CA ILE A 153 0.95 -12.02 2.82
C ILE A 153 -0.49 -12.53 2.85
N TYR A 154 -1.17 -12.53 4.00
CA TYR A 154 -2.61 -12.86 4.08
C TYR A 154 -3.45 -11.96 3.18
N ARG A 155 -3.15 -10.65 3.19
CA ARG A 155 -3.84 -9.67 2.34
C ARG A 155 -3.72 -10.03 0.86
N ILE A 156 -2.49 -10.14 0.36
CA ILE A 156 -2.26 -10.39 -1.07
C ILE A 156 -2.81 -11.75 -1.45
N HIS A 157 -2.56 -12.79 -0.66
CA HIS A 157 -3.11 -14.13 -0.89
C HIS A 157 -4.64 -14.13 -1.03
N TRP A 158 -5.35 -13.39 -0.18
CA TRP A 158 -6.79 -13.28 -0.34
C TRP A 158 -7.17 -12.54 -1.62
N ILE A 159 -6.51 -11.41 -1.93
CA ILE A 159 -6.81 -10.61 -3.13
C ILE A 159 -6.63 -11.44 -4.40
N ILE A 160 -5.52 -12.18 -4.55
CA ILE A 160 -5.31 -13.04 -5.72
C ILE A 160 -6.28 -14.24 -5.73
N SER A 161 -6.61 -14.81 -4.58
CA SER A 161 -7.63 -15.87 -4.49
C SER A 161 -9.01 -15.37 -4.92
N ASN A 162 -9.35 -14.12 -4.62
CA ASN A 162 -10.57 -13.48 -5.08
C ASN A 162 -10.49 -13.13 -6.57
N PHE A 163 -9.35 -12.63 -7.04
CA PHE A 163 -9.09 -12.36 -8.46
C PHE A 163 -9.36 -13.61 -9.31
N LYS A 164 -8.89 -14.79 -8.89
CA LYS A 164 -9.14 -16.07 -9.58
C LYS A 164 -10.64 -16.38 -9.74
N LYS A 165 -11.51 -15.86 -8.87
CA LYS A 165 -12.97 -16.08 -8.88
C LYS A 165 -13.72 -15.05 -9.71
N ILE A 166 -13.34 -13.77 -9.59
CA ILE A 166 -14.11 -12.64 -10.16
C ILE A 166 -13.41 -11.91 -11.32
N ASN A 167 -12.16 -12.29 -11.63
CA ASN A 167 -11.32 -11.72 -12.69
C ASN A 167 -11.14 -10.18 -12.59
N LYS A 168 -11.05 -9.67 -11.36
CA LYS A 168 -10.86 -8.25 -11.05
C LYS A 168 -9.94 -8.11 -9.84
N TYR A 169 -8.99 -7.18 -9.90
CA TYR A 169 -8.15 -6.88 -8.75
C TYR A 169 -8.91 -5.98 -7.79
N ASP A 170 -9.27 -6.51 -6.63
CA ASP A 170 -10.09 -5.83 -5.64
C ASP A 170 -9.45 -5.90 -4.26
N VAL A 171 -9.16 -4.73 -3.69
CA VAL A 171 -8.53 -4.56 -2.38
C VAL A 171 -9.55 -4.46 -1.23
N ASN A 172 -10.85 -4.66 -1.51
CA ASN A 172 -11.88 -4.77 -0.48
C ASN A 172 -11.84 -6.15 0.19
N ILE A 173 -11.25 -6.22 1.38
CA ILE A 173 -11.04 -7.47 2.11
C ILE A 173 -12.23 -7.74 3.05
N PRO A 174 -12.79 -8.97 3.09
CA PRO A 174 -13.89 -9.31 3.97
C PRO A 174 -13.46 -9.41 5.43
N LYS A 175 -14.44 -9.24 6.33
CA LYS A 175 -14.22 -9.20 7.78
C LYS A 175 -13.42 -10.39 8.33
N GLU A 176 -13.67 -11.60 7.84
CA GLU A 176 -12.96 -12.81 8.25
C GLU A 176 -11.43 -12.68 8.09
N ILE A 177 -11.00 -12.11 6.97
CA ILE A 177 -9.59 -11.96 6.64
C ILE A 177 -9.00 -10.75 7.36
N THR A 178 -9.76 -9.66 7.51
CA THR A 178 -9.30 -8.54 8.35
C THR A 178 -9.14 -8.98 9.80
N ASP A 179 -10.04 -9.80 10.35
CA ASP A 179 -9.94 -10.37 11.71
C ASP A 179 -8.68 -11.24 11.85
N LYS A 180 -8.37 -12.07 10.84
CA LYS A 180 -7.12 -12.85 10.80
C LYS A 180 -5.88 -11.94 10.82
N ILE A 181 -5.87 -10.88 10.01
CA ILE A 181 -4.80 -9.87 9.98
C ILE A 181 -4.67 -9.16 11.35
N PHE A 182 -5.78 -8.78 11.97
CA PHE A 182 -5.79 -8.13 13.28
C PHE A 182 -5.17 -9.02 14.35
N ASN A 183 -5.57 -10.28 14.41
CA ASN A 183 -5.03 -11.25 15.37
C ASN A 183 -3.52 -11.43 15.17
N TYR A 184 -3.07 -11.58 13.93
CA TYR A 184 -1.63 -11.64 13.66
C TYR A 184 -0.90 -10.37 14.12
N LYS A 185 -1.39 -9.18 13.73
CA LYS A 185 -0.78 -7.89 14.11
C LYS A 185 -0.67 -7.68 15.61
N LYS A 186 -1.62 -8.23 16.38
CA LYS A 186 -1.67 -8.14 17.84
C LYS A 186 -0.66 -9.10 18.50
N ASP A 187 -0.58 -10.33 18.00
CA ASP A 187 0.09 -11.42 18.70
C ASP A 187 1.44 -11.83 18.05
N TRP A 188 1.87 -11.19 16.96
CA TRP A 188 3.03 -11.62 16.16
C TRP A 188 4.32 -11.87 16.99
N GLU A 189 4.56 -11.11 18.05
CA GLU A 189 5.74 -11.28 18.92
C GLU A 189 5.69 -12.59 19.70
N THR A 190 4.49 -13.02 20.11
CA THR A 190 4.26 -14.20 20.96
C THR A 190 3.86 -15.45 20.19
N LEU A 191 3.52 -15.32 18.90
CA LEU A 191 3.23 -16.48 18.04
C LEU A 191 4.44 -17.42 17.92
N GLU A 192 4.19 -18.71 17.83
CA GLU A 192 5.22 -19.70 17.55
C GLU A 192 5.81 -19.53 16.15
N GLN A 193 7.02 -20.07 15.93
CA GLN A 193 7.72 -19.95 14.65
C GLN A 193 6.99 -20.66 13.49
N ASN A 194 6.07 -21.58 13.78
CA ASN A 194 5.25 -22.29 12.79
C ASN A 194 4.41 -21.35 11.91
N VAL A 195 4.13 -20.12 12.34
CA VAL A 195 3.46 -19.12 11.49
C VAL A 195 4.29 -18.76 10.26
N VAL A 196 5.61 -18.92 10.32
CA VAL A 196 6.48 -18.73 9.16
C VAL A 196 6.23 -19.82 8.11
N GLU A 197 5.97 -21.06 8.52
CA GLU A 197 5.62 -22.14 7.58
C GLU A 197 4.29 -21.88 6.86
N GLU A 198 3.28 -21.36 7.58
CA GLU A 198 2.04 -20.88 6.95
C GLU A 198 2.33 -19.80 5.89
N PHE A 199 3.21 -18.84 6.21
CA PHE A 199 3.58 -17.81 5.23
C PHE A 199 4.37 -18.37 4.04
N LYS A 200 5.17 -19.42 4.21
CA LYS A 200 5.83 -20.12 3.10
C LYS A 200 4.78 -20.69 2.15
N GLU A 201 3.81 -21.42 2.67
CA GLU A 201 2.72 -22.01 1.87
C GLU A 201 1.93 -20.94 1.09
N LEU A 202 1.53 -19.86 1.76
CA LEU A 202 0.79 -18.76 1.12
C LEU A 202 1.62 -18.04 0.06
N LEU A 203 2.93 -17.87 0.28
CA LEU A 203 3.82 -17.28 -0.72
C LEU A 203 4.00 -18.17 -1.94
N GLU A 204 4.04 -19.50 -1.77
CA GLU A 204 4.08 -20.42 -2.90
C GLU A 204 2.80 -20.34 -3.74
N GLU A 205 1.62 -20.23 -3.12
CA GLU A 205 0.38 -20.00 -3.87
C GLU A 205 0.38 -18.66 -4.63
N ILE A 206 1.00 -17.62 -4.05
CA ILE A 206 1.18 -16.32 -4.72
C ILE A 206 2.12 -16.45 -5.92
N LYS A 207 3.24 -17.16 -5.77
CA LYS A 207 4.20 -17.44 -6.85
C LYS A 207 3.56 -18.25 -7.97
N GLU A 208 2.78 -19.28 -7.63
CA GLU A 208 2.06 -20.09 -8.62
C GLU A 208 1.07 -19.23 -9.41
N PHE A 209 0.31 -18.36 -8.73
CA PHE A 209 -0.58 -17.43 -9.43
C PHE A 209 0.19 -16.50 -10.36
N ARG A 210 1.29 -15.91 -9.89
CA ARG A 210 2.15 -15.02 -10.68
C ARG A 210 2.72 -15.71 -11.93
N ASN A 211 3.10 -16.98 -11.85
CA ASN A 211 3.61 -17.74 -12.99
C ASN A 211 2.53 -18.07 -14.03
N ASN A 212 1.27 -18.14 -13.60
CA ASN A 212 0.15 -18.53 -14.45
C ASN A 212 -0.65 -17.36 -15.03
N ILE A 213 -0.55 -16.16 -14.43
CA ILE A 213 -1.22 -14.98 -14.97
C ILE A 213 -0.53 -14.52 -16.25
N LYS A 214 -1.24 -14.63 -17.37
CA LYS A 214 -0.86 -14.00 -18.64
C LYS A 214 -1.54 -12.65 -18.72
N VAL A 215 -0.79 -11.57 -18.80
CA VAL A 215 -1.36 -10.25 -19.08
C VAL A 215 -1.81 -10.25 -20.54
N GLY A 216 -3.10 -9.99 -20.77
CA GLY A 216 -3.62 -9.72 -22.11
C GLY A 216 -3.02 -8.43 -22.68
N ASP A 217 -2.83 -8.40 -23.99
CA ASP A 217 -1.92 -7.52 -24.73
C ASP A 217 -1.88 -6.03 -24.30
N LYS A 218 -0.65 -5.50 -24.36
CA LYS A 218 -0.22 -4.12 -24.09
C LYS A 218 -1.14 -3.05 -24.70
#